data_AF-A0A3L6EF23-F1
#
_entry.id   AF-A0A3L6EF23-F1
#
_cell.length_a   1.000
_cell.length_b   1.000
_cell.length_c   1.000
_cell.angle_alpha   90.00
_cell.angle_beta   90.00
_cell.angle_gamma   90.00
#
_symmetry.space_group_name_H-M   'P 1'
#
loop_
_entity.id
_entity.type
_entity.pdbx_description
1 polymer ?
#
loop_
_entity_poly.entity_id
_entity_poly.type
_entity_poly.pdbx_seq_one_letter_code
_entity_poly.pdbx_strand_id
1 'polypeptide(L)'
;MPADLELSPTDKHIFIEEAWSEWFYNKVMSNLLYYYGMCNVVKDILLQGYFGKGVRGGSAEPESDIVQACRSFLDQRQCINVWRFIQTINERKDLTENLKQLQCRTLIFVGENSQFHAEVVHMTAKLDRVFYIPSLVSLQVQACGSVVTEEQPHAMLIPMEYFLMGYGLYRPSQINCSPSSPLNPFCISPELLSLESMGVKLKPIKTRANLKA
;
A
#
# COMPACT_ATOMS: atom_id res chain seq x y z
N MET A 1 -40.88 -2.95 2.55
CA MET A 1 -40.45 -2.10 3.66
C MET A 1 -38.94 -2.23 3.77
N PRO A 2 -38.14 -1.30 3.22
CA PRO A 2 -36.72 -1.29 3.49
C PRO A 2 -36.51 -0.65 4.87
N ALA A 3 -35.72 -1.29 5.71
CA ALA A 3 -35.28 -0.73 6.97
C ALA A 3 -34.26 0.37 6.66
N ASP A 4 -34.63 1.61 6.96
CA ASP A 4 -33.73 2.74 6.99
C ASP A 4 -32.66 2.47 8.05
N LEU A 5 -31.45 2.11 7.61
CA LEU A 5 -30.24 2.23 8.43
C LEU A 5 -29.92 3.72 8.57
N GLU A 6 -30.69 4.43 9.39
CA GLU A 6 -30.24 5.69 9.97
C GLU A 6 -29.02 5.37 10.83
N LEU A 7 -27.85 5.89 10.44
CA LEU A 7 -26.67 5.86 11.30
C LEU A 7 -27.02 6.49 12.65
N SER A 8 -26.66 5.78 13.72
CA SER A 8 -26.86 6.19 15.11
C SER A 8 -26.29 7.60 15.33
N PRO A 9 -26.91 8.45 16.17
CA PRO A 9 -26.37 9.78 16.51
C PRO A 9 -24.91 9.73 17.01
N THR A 10 -24.52 8.64 17.67
CA THR A 10 -23.13 8.40 18.13
C THR A 10 -22.14 8.24 16.98
N ASP A 11 -22.51 7.57 15.90
CA ASP A 11 -21.63 7.38 14.74
C ASP A 11 -21.41 8.71 14.02
N LYS A 12 -22.45 9.55 13.91
CA LYS A 12 -22.32 10.89 13.32
C LYS A 12 -21.33 11.77 14.10
N HIS A 13 -21.33 11.69 15.43
CA HIS A 13 -20.37 12.43 16.26
C HIS A 13 -18.93 11.91 16.10
N ILE A 14 -18.73 10.59 16.04
CA ILE A 14 -17.42 9.96 15.83
C ILE A 14 -16.85 10.32 14.46
N PHE A 15 -17.66 10.22 13.39
CA PHE A 15 -17.23 10.60 12.03
C PHE A 15 -16.89 12.09 11.90
N ILE A 16 -17.56 12.97 12.64
CA ILE A 16 -17.26 14.41 12.63
C ILE A 16 -15.96 14.72 13.38
N GLU A 17 -15.71 14.08 14.54
CA GLU A 17 -14.44 14.24 15.27
C GLU A 17 -13.24 13.69 14.47
N GLU A 18 -13.42 12.54 13.81
CA GLU A 18 -12.41 11.94 12.94
C GLU A 18 -12.13 12.83 11.71
N ALA A 19 -13.17 13.37 11.06
CA ALA A 19 -13.00 14.25 9.91
C ALA A 19 -12.35 15.60 10.25
N TRP A 20 -12.68 16.20 11.40
CA TRP A 20 -12.06 17.45 11.84
C TRP A 20 -10.61 17.28 12.27
N SER A 21 -10.30 16.20 12.98
CA SER A 21 -8.93 15.90 13.40
C SER A 21 -8.04 15.55 12.20
N GLU A 22 -8.56 14.80 11.22
CA GLU A 22 -7.88 14.52 9.97
C GLU A 22 -7.66 15.80 9.15
N TRP A 23 -8.69 16.64 8.99
CA TRP A 23 -8.56 17.93 8.32
C TRP A 23 -7.52 18.82 9.00
N PHE A 24 -7.54 18.89 10.34
CA PHE A 24 -6.59 19.67 11.12
C PHE A 24 -5.16 19.14 10.93
N TYR A 25 -4.98 17.82 11.00
CA TYR A 25 -3.69 17.16 10.78
C TYR A 25 -3.14 17.46 9.38
N ASN A 26 -3.98 17.34 8.36
CA ASN A 26 -3.65 17.65 6.98
C ASN A 26 -3.33 19.13 6.77
N LYS A 27 -4.01 20.03 7.49
CA LYS A 27 -3.77 21.47 7.44
C LYS A 27 -2.45 21.85 8.10
N VAL A 28 -2.17 21.29 9.28
CA VAL A 28 -0.90 21.46 10.00
C VAL A 28 0.26 20.93 9.16
N MET A 29 0.12 19.74 8.58
CA MET A 29 1.10 19.15 7.67
C MET A 29 1.40 20.06 6.47
N SER A 30 0.36 20.56 5.79
CA SER A 30 0.51 21.44 4.64
C SER A 30 1.22 22.74 4.99
N ASN A 31 0.90 23.33 6.16
CA ASN A 31 1.59 24.53 6.65
C ASN A 31 3.05 24.24 7.01
N LEU A 32 3.35 23.12 7.67
CA LEU A 32 4.72 22.72 8.00
C LEU A 32 5.56 22.52 6.74
N LEU A 33 5.02 21.85 5.72
CA LEU A 33 5.66 21.69 4.42
C LEU A 33 5.92 23.03 3.71
N TYR A 34 4.99 23.97 3.83
CA TYR A 34 5.12 25.30 3.21
C TYR A 34 6.20 26.16 3.87
N TYR A 35 6.22 26.21 5.21
CA TYR A 35 7.15 27.06 5.96
C TYR A 35 8.53 26.41 6.21
N TYR A 36 8.57 25.11 6.51
CA TYR A 36 9.79 24.39 6.90
C TYR A 36 10.34 23.46 5.81
N GLY A 37 9.59 23.20 4.73
CA GLY A 37 10.00 22.27 3.68
C GLY A 37 9.99 20.80 4.12
N MET A 38 10.76 19.96 3.44
CA MET A 38 10.90 18.51 3.75
C MET A 38 11.85 18.28 4.93
N CYS A 39 11.49 18.78 6.12
CA CYS A 39 12.25 18.54 7.34
C CYS A 39 11.95 17.15 7.93
N ASN A 40 12.77 16.69 8.89
CA ASN A 40 12.59 15.37 9.51
C ASN A 40 11.23 15.23 10.21
N VAL A 41 10.73 16.28 10.85
CA VAL A 41 9.41 16.29 11.50
C VAL A 41 8.31 16.00 10.48
N VAL A 42 8.35 16.63 9.30
CA VAL A 42 7.37 16.39 8.22
C VAL A 42 7.45 14.95 7.72
N LYS A 43 8.67 14.40 7.54
CA LYS A 43 8.85 13.00 7.15
C LYS A 43 8.27 12.06 8.19
N ASP A 44 8.52 12.32 9.47
CA ASP A 44 7.98 11.53 10.55
C ASP A 44 6.45 11.54 10.48
N ILE A 45 5.83 12.72 10.44
CA ILE A 45 4.37 12.87 10.39
C ILE A 45 3.77 12.16 9.15
N LEU A 46 4.45 12.18 8.00
CA LEU A 46 4.04 11.43 6.80
C LEU A 46 4.12 9.93 7.03
N LEU A 47 5.27 9.44 7.51
CA LEU A 47 5.47 8.02 7.81
C LEU A 47 4.47 7.52 8.87
N GLN A 48 4.04 8.37 9.80
CA GLN A 48 2.99 8.04 10.79
C GLN A 48 1.64 7.71 10.16
N GLY A 49 1.29 8.45 9.10
CA GLY A 49 0.00 8.30 8.43
C GLY A 49 -0.08 7.02 7.63
N TYR A 50 1.05 6.60 7.06
CA TYR A 50 1.11 5.51 6.11
C TYR A 50 1.55 4.18 6.72
N PHE A 51 2.46 4.18 7.71
CA PHE A 51 2.98 2.95 8.31
C PHE A 51 2.33 2.63 9.65
N GLY A 52 2.16 1.33 9.91
CA GLY A 52 1.69 0.84 11.19
C GLY A 52 2.69 1.11 12.32
N LYS A 53 2.20 1.23 13.55
CA LYS A 53 3.05 1.47 14.73
C LYS A 53 4.14 0.41 14.92
N GLY A 54 3.89 -0.84 14.50
CA GLY A 54 4.86 -1.94 14.63
C GLY A 54 6.08 -1.83 13.70
N VAL A 55 6.01 -1.05 12.62
CA VAL A 55 7.10 -0.94 11.62
C VAL A 55 7.95 0.31 11.85
N ARG A 56 7.41 1.29 12.58
CA ARG A 56 7.95 2.64 12.73
C ARG A 56 9.02 2.78 13.81
N GLY A 57 9.30 1.71 14.56
CA GLY A 57 10.27 1.72 15.67
C GLY A 57 9.78 2.54 16.87
N GLY A 58 10.13 2.11 18.07
CA GLY A 58 9.85 2.82 19.32
C GLY A 58 11.12 3.41 19.93
N SER A 59 11.04 3.94 21.15
CA SER A 59 12.25 4.35 21.90
C SER A 59 13.19 3.18 22.22
N ALA A 60 12.72 1.93 22.10
CA ALA A 60 13.46 0.71 22.41
C ALA A 60 13.59 -0.28 21.24
N GLU A 61 12.88 -0.07 20.11
CA GLU A 61 12.92 -0.96 18.95
C GLU A 61 13.44 -0.23 17.71
N PRO A 62 14.39 -0.81 16.96
CA PRO A 62 14.96 -0.17 15.78
C PRO A 62 13.88 0.06 14.71
N GLU A 63 13.97 1.20 14.00
CA GLU A 63 13.16 1.45 12.81
C GLU A 63 13.40 0.34 11.78
N SER A 64 12.34 -0.08 11.09
CA SER A 64 12.44 -1.07 10.01
C SER A 64 13.22 -0.53 8.80
N ASP A 65 13.99 -1.43 8.17
CA ASP A 65 14.38 -1.49 6.76
C ASP A 65 13.62 -0.54 5.82
N ILE A 66 12.32 -0.80 5.78
CA ILE A 66 11.36 -0.24 4.83
C ILE A 66 11.09 1.23 5.15
N VAL A 67 10.92 1.56 6.43
CA VAL A 67 10.66 2.94 6.88
C VAL A 67 11.89 3.81 6.64
N GLN A 68 13.08 3.27 6.88
CA GLN A 68 14.34 3.95 6.58
C GLN A 68 14.51 4.20 5.07
N ALA A 69 14.21 3.21 4.23
CA ALA A 69 14.23 3.38 2.78
C ALA A 69 13.22 4.45 2.32
N CYS A 70 11.98 4.41 2.81
CA CYS A 70 10.97 5.43 2.52
C CYS A 70 11.38 6.83 2.98
N ARG A 71 12.03 6.95 4.14
CA ARG A 71 12.60 8.22 4.63
C ARG A 71 13.63 8.78 3.64
N SER A 72 14.52 7.93 3.11
CA SER A 72 15.49 8.32 2.07
C SER A 72 14.82 8.70 0.74
N PHE A 73 13.74 8.02 0.36
CA PHE A 73 12.97 8.41 -0.84
C PHE A 73 12.31 9.78 -0.69
N LEU A 74 11.80 10.10 0.50
CA LEU A 74 11.21 11.42 0.78
C LEU A 74 12.27 12.54 0.72
N ASP A 75 13.52 12.26 1.11
CA ASP A 75 14.64 13.20 0.99
C ASP A 75 14.96 13.60 -0.45
N GLN A 76 14.76 12.68 -1.40
CA GLN A 76 15.05 12.93 -2.81
C GLN A 76 13.94 13.75 -3.51
N ARG A 77 12.77 13.93 -2.88
CA ARG A 77 11.63 14.61 -3.48
C ARG A 77 11.68 16.11 -3.22
N GLN A 78 11.27 16.89 -4.22
CA GLN A 78 11.14 18.33 -4.10
C GLN A 78 9.98 18.69 -3.16
N CYS A 79 10.25 19.46 -2.11
CA CYS A 79 9.26 19.82 -1.09
C CYS A 79 8.01 20.50 -1.66
N ILE A 80 8.19 21.37 -2.67
CA ILE A 80 7.10 22.11 -3.30
C ILE A 80 6.13 21.17 -4.03
N ASN A 81 6.65 20.07 -4.61
CA ASN A 81 5.84 19.09 -5.34
C ASN A 81 5.05 18.23 -4.37
N VAL A 82 5.69 17.82 -3.26
CA VAL A 82 5.02 17.10 -2.18
C VAL A 82 3.91 17.95 -1.56
N TRP A 83 4.18 19.24 -1.32
CA TRP A 83 3.18 20.18 -0.82
C TRP A 83 1.99 20.32 -1.77
N ARG A 84 2.22 20.54 -3.08
CA ARG A 84 1.15 20.62 -4.10
C ARG A 84 0.34 19.33 -4.17
N PHE A 85 0.99 18.18 -4.04
CA PHE A 85 0.33 16.89 -4.04
C PHE A 85 -0.61 16.73 -2.84
N ILE A 86 -0.12 17.04 -1.64
CA ILE A 86 -0.92 16.98 -0.40
C ILE A 86 -2.07 18.00 -0.43
N GLN A 87 -1.81 19.20 -0.94
CA GLN A 87 -2.87 20.20 -1.11
C GLN A 87 -3.99 19.67 -2.02
N THR A 88 -3.63 19.04 -3.15
CA THR A 88 -4.60 18.46 -4.09
C THR A 88 -5.42 17.34 -3.43
N ILE A 89 -4.77 16.52 -2.58
CA ILE A 89 -5.45 15.48 -1.79
C ILE A 89 -6.40 16.08 -0.75
N ASN A 90 -6.05 17.21 -0.13
CA ASN A 90 -6.90 17.86 0.87
C ASN A 90 -8.12 18.55 0.25
N GLU A 91 -8.04 18.95 -1.01
CA GLU A 91 -9.14 19.57 -1.77
C GLU A 91 -10.06 18.52 -2.44
N ARG A 92 -9.89 17.22 -2.12
CA ARG A 92 -10.74 16.15 -2.65
C ARG A 92 -12.21 16.39 -2.29
N LYS A 93 -13.07 16.23 -3.30
CA LYS A 93 -14.52 16.21 -3.13
C LYS A 93 -14.98 14.81 -2.73
N ASP A 94 -16.13 14.72 -2.07
CA ASP A 94 -16.72 13.43 -1.73
C ASP A 94 -16.98 12.60 -3.00
N LEU A 95 -16.37 11.41 -3.04
CA LEU A 95 -16.49 10.46 -4.14
C LEU A 95 -17.64 9.47 -3.95
N THR A 96 -18.34 9.50 -2.81
CA THR A 96 -19.41 8.57 -2.44
C THR A 96 -20.39 8.32 -3.58
N GLU A 97 -20.92 9.38 -4.21
CA GLU A 97 -21.94 9.23 -5.26
C GLU A 97 -21.35 8.66 -6.56
N ASN A 98 -20.11 9.01 -6.89
CA ASN A 98 -19.41 8.48 -8.05
C ASN A 98 -19.01 7.01 -7.84
N LEU A 99 -18.70 6.62 -6.60
CA LEU A 99 -18.39 5.23 -6.24
C LEU A 99 -19.60 4.31 -6.44
N LYS A 100 -20.83 4.79 -6.22
CA LYS A 100 -22.05 4.02 -6.53
C LYS A 100 -22.21 3.73 -8.02
N GLN A 101 -21.63 4.55 -8.90
CA GLN A 101 -21.68 4.36 -10.35
C GLN A 101 -20.61 3.40 -10.87
N LEU A 102 -19.72 2.92 -10.00
CA LEU A 102 -18.62 2.05 -10.39
C LEU A 102 -19.17 0.66 -10.80
N GLN A 103 -18.97 0.28 -12.07
CA GLN A 103 -19.48 -0.98 -12.63
C GLN A 103 -18.45 -2.12 -12.64
N CYS A 104 -17.19 -1.84 -12.29
CA CYS A 104 -16.13 -2.85 -12.26
C CYS A 104 -16.05 -3.54 -10.90
N ARG A 105 -15.55 -4.79 -10.89
CA ARG A 105 -15.23 -5.47 -9.62
C ARG A 105 -14.06 -4.73 -8.97
N THR A 106 -14.15 -4.52 -7.66
CA THR A 106 -13.16 -3.76 -6.91
C THR A 106 -12.59 -4.63 -5.79
N LEU A 107 -11.26 -4.71 -5.73
CA LEU A 107 -10.52 -5.33 -4.64
C LEU A 107 -9.91 -4.23 -3.79
N ILE A 108 -10.25 -4.20 -2.49
CA ILE A 108 -9.79 -3.18 -1.55
C ILE A 108 -8.95 -3.85 -0.46
N PHE A 109 -7.72 -3.39 -0.28
CA PHE A 109 -6.85 -3.80 0.81
C PHE A 109 -6.84 -2.74 1.90
N VAL A 110 -7.02 -3.16 3.14
CA VAL A 110 -7.06 -2.27 4.31
C VAL A 110 -6.17 -2.85 5.39
N GLY A 111 -5.19 -2.09 5.86
CA GLY A 111 -4.47 -2.47 7.08
C GLY A 111 -5.32 -2.23 8.32
N GLU A 112 -5.29 -3.17 9.26
CA GLU A 112 -5.98 -3.05 10.55
C GLU A 112 -5.48 -1.83 11.36
N ASN A 113 -4.19 -1.50 11.25
CA ASN A 113 -3.56 -0.35 11.94
C ASN A 113 -3.52 0.92 11.08
N SER A 114 -4.25 0.97 9.96
CA SER A 114 -4.29 2.14 9.10
C SER A 114 -5.14 3.26 9.72
N GLN A 115 -4.68 4.51 9.62
CA GLN A 115 -5.47 5.69 9.99
C GLN A 115 -6.74 5.86 9.14
N PHE A 116 -6.77 5.25 7.95
CA PHE A 116 -7.89 5.35 7.02
C PHE A 116 -8.89 4.19 7.17
N HIS A 117 -8.75 3.35 8.19
CA HIS A 117 -9.59 2.16 8.37
C HIS A 117 -11.09 2.50 8.40
N ALA A 118 -11.50 3.47 9.21
CA ALA A 118 -12.90 3.89 9.34
C ALA A 118 -13.47 4.43 8.01
N GLU A 119 -12.69 5.25 7.30
CA GLU A 119 -13.07 5.78 5.98
C GLU A 119 -13.28 4.65 4.97
N VAL A 120 -12.38 3.66 4.94
CA VAL A 120 -12.50 2.54 3.99
C VAL A 120 -13.66 1.61 4.34
N VAL A 121 -13.93 1.34 5.62
CA VAL A 121 -15.11 0.55 6.03
C VAL A 121 -16.39 1.24 5.57
N HIS A 122 -16.46 2.56 5.73
CA HIS A 122 -17.60 3.36 5.26
C HIS A 122 -17.72 3.38 3.73
N MET A 123 -16.62 3.50 2.99
CA MET A 123 -16.62 3.39 1.52
C MET A 123 -17.06 1.99 1.06
N THR A 124 -16.59 0.94 1.73
CA THR A 124 -16.95 -0.46 1.46
C THR A 124 -18.45 -0.68 1.63
N ALA A 125 -19.03 -0.20 2.74
CA ALA A 125 -20.46 -0.28 3.00
C ALA A 125 -21.34 0.44 1.96
N LYS A 126 -20.80 1.49 1.34
CA LYS A 126 -21.47 2.25 0.26
C LYS A 126 -21.39 1.54 -1.09
N LEU A 127 -20.31 0.80 -1.36
CA LEU A 127 -20.13 0.01 -2.59
C LEU A 127 -21.00 -1.26 -2.61
N ASP A 128 -21.19 -1.91 -1.46
CA ASP A 128 -21.97 -3.16 -1.35
C ASP A 128 -23.47 -3.00 -1.64
N ARG A 129 -24.04 -1.80 -1.45
CA ARG A 129 -25.49 -1.59 -1.49
C ARG A 129 -26.10 -1.47 -2.89
N VAL A 130 -25.32 -1.42 -3.97
CA VAL A 130 -25.80 -0.87 -5.26
C VAL A 130 -26.12 -1.90 -6.35
N PHE A 131 -25.57 -3.13 -6.39
CA PHE A 131 -25.79 -4.02 -7.56
C PHE A 131 -25.95 -5.52 -7.30
N TYR A 132 -26.84 -6.13 -8.10
CA TYR A 132 -27.18 -7.57 -8.16
C TYR A 132 -26.03 -8.50 -8.61
N ILE A 133 -24.84 -7.95 -8.88
CA ILE A 133 -23.61 -8.74 -9.08
C ILE A 133 -22.44 -8.00 -8.39
N PRO A 134 -22.27 -8.13 -7.07
CA PRO A 134 -21.13 -7.56 -6.37
C PRO A 134 -19.99 -8.58 -6.38
N SER A 135 -18.80 -8.15 -6.74
CA SER A 135 -17.58 -8.86 -6.34
C SER A 135 -16.66 -7.83 -5.71
N LEU A 136 -17.19 -7.10 -4.73
CA LEU A 136 -16.37 -6.37 -3.79
C LEU A 136 -15.67 -7.41 -2.91
N VAL A 137 -14.35 -7.38 -2.93
CA VAL A 137 -13.53 -8.18 -2.01
C VAL A 137 -12.75 -7.16 -1.19
N SER A 138 -13.11 -7.03 0.07
CA SER A 138 -12.34 -6.23 1.04
C SER A 138 -11.55 -7.17 1.93
N LEU A 139 -10.28 -6.84 2.14
CA LEU A 139 -9.40 -7.64 2.98
C LEU A 139 -8.72 -6.76 4.01
N GLN A 140 -8.99 -7.11 5.25
CA GLN A 140 -8.33 -6.52 6.40
C GLN A 140 -7.07 -7.32 6.70
N VAL A 141 -5.93 -6.66 6.49
CA VAL A 141 -4.62 -7.26 6.70
C VAL A 141 -4.19 -6.96 8.13
N GLN A 142 -4.01 -8.03 8.90
CA GLN A 142 -3.68 -7.96 10.33
C GLN A 142 -2.31 -7.32 10.54
N ALA A 143 -2.19 -6.52 11.61
CA ALA A 143 -0.93 -5.88 12.01
C ALA A 143 -0.25 -5.00 10.95
N CYS A 144 -0.99 -4.54 9.94
CA CYS A 144 -0.48 -3.75 8.83
C CYS A 144 -0.99 -2.30 8.89
N GLY A 145 -0.13 -1.34 8.53
CA GLY A 145 -0.49 0.05 8.25
C GLY A 145 -1.19 0.23 6.91
N SER A 146 -1.20 1.46 6.40
CA SER A 146 -1.87 1.79 5.16
C SER A 146 -1.16 1.28 3.90
N VAL A 147 0.16 1.06 3.98
CA VAL A 147 0.98 0.60 2.84
C VAL A 147 1.16 -0.92 2.88
N VAL A 148 0.05 -1.63 2.65
CA VAL A 148 0.02 -3.11 2.64
C VAL A 148 1.02 -3.71 1.64
N THR A 149 1.27 -3.03 0.52
CA THR A 149 2.21 -3.46 -0.51
C THR A 149 3.64 -3.60 -0.01
N GLU A 150 4.07 -2.72 0.89
CA GLU A 150 5.43 -2.71 1.41
C GLU A 150 5.54 -3.50 2.72
N GLU A 151 4.53 -3.40 3.60
CA GLU A 151 4.56 -4.10 4.89
C GLU A 151 4.27 -5.61 4.75
N GLN A 152 3.26 -5.99 3.97
CA GLN A 152 2.83 -7.39 3.83
C GLN A 152 2.41 -7.75 2.39
N PRO A 153 3.36 -7.77 1.44
CA PRO A 153 3.07 -8.12 0.04
C PRO A 153 2.51 -9.54 -0.11
N HIS A 154 2.91 -10.46 0.76
CA HIS A 154 2.46 -11.86 0.74
C HIS A 154 0.95 -11.99 1.01
N ALA A 155 0.38 -11.12 1.84
CA ALA A 155 -1.05 -11.11 2.13
C ALA A 155 -1.89 -10.69 0.91
N MET A 156 -1.28 -10.03 -0.09
CA MET A 156 -1.96 -9.56 -1.31
C MET A 156 -2.02 -10.62 -2.41
N LEU A 157 -1.13 -11.62 -2.40
CA LEU A 157 -0.97 -12.58 -3.50
C LEU A 157 -2.22 -13.43 -3.73
N ILE A 158 -2.67 -14.14 -2.70
CA ILE A 158 -3.84 -15.03 -2.79
C ILE A 158 -5.11 -14.26 -3.18
N PRO A 159 -5.42 -13.10 -2.57
CA PRO A 159 -6.52 -12.25 -2.99
C PRO A 159 -6.47 -11.77 -4.44
N MET A 160 -5.29 -11.34 -4.89
CA MET A 160 -5.09 -10.89 -6.27
C MET A 160 -5.32 -12.03 -7.25
N GLU A 161 -4.85 -13.24 -6.94
CA GLU A 161 -5.08 -14.44 -7.73
C GLU A 161 -6.57 -14.75 -7.87
N TYR A 162 -7.31 -14.81 -6.77
CA TYR A 162 -8.76 -15.06 -6.80
C TYR A 162 -9.53 -13.95 -7.52
N PHE A 163 -9.13 -12.70 -7.34
CA PHE A 163 -9.74 -11.56 -8.04
C PHE A 163 -9.54 -11.66 -9.56
N LEU A 164 -8.32 -11.94 -10.03
CA LEU A 164 -8.00 -12.12 -11.44
C LEU A 164 -8.65 -13.38 -12.03
N MET A 165 -8.80 -14.44 -11.24
CA MET A 165 -9.55 -15.65 -11.61
C MET A 165 -11.02 -15.32 -11.84
N GLY A 166 -11.61 -14.43 -11.02
CA GLY A 166 -12.96 -13.93 -11.22
C GLY A 166 -13.17 -13.21 -12.57
N TYR A 167 -12.13 -12.59 -13.11
CA TYR A 167 -12.13 -11.97 -14.45
C TYR A 167 -11.77 -12.94 -15.58
N GLY A 168 -11.40 -14.19 -15.28
CA GLY A 168 -10.86 -15.12 -16.28
C GLY A 168 -9.49 -14.73 -16.83
N LEU A 169 -8.81 -13.76 -16.21
CA LEU A 169 -7.45 -13.34 -16.58
C LEU A 169 -6.38 -14.21 -15.94
N TYR A 170 -6.73 -14.92 -14.86
CA TYR A 170 -5.83 -15.87 -14.25
C TYR A 170 -5.68 -17.12 -15.12
N ARG A 171 -4.52 -17.24 -15.76
CA ARG A 171 -4.05 -18.52 -16.30
C ARG A 171 -3.15 -19.11 -15.23
N PRO A 172 -3.51 -20.27 -14.63
CA PRO A 172 -2.60 -20.98 -13.76
C PRO A 172 -1.26 -21.10 -14.47
N SER A 173 -0.18 -20.75 -13.79
CA SER A 173 1.16 -21.17 -14.17
C SER A 173 1.11 -22.69 -14.23
N GLN A 174 0.88 -23.25 -15.41
CA GLN A 174 1.21 -24.65 -15.63
C GLN A 174 2.72 -24.67 -15.51
N ILE A 175 3.20 -24.96 -14.29
CA ILE A 175 4.49 -25.62 -14.09
C ILE A 175 4.31 -27.01 -14.74
N ASN A 176 4.16 -27.03 -16.06
CA ASN A 176 4.37 -28.21 -16.83
C ASN A 176 5.88 -28.39 -16.76
N CYS A 177 6.32 -29.27 -15.86
CA CYS A 177 7.58 -29.97 -16.01
C CYS A 177 7.52 -30.89 -17.26
N SER A 178 7.10 -30.34 -18.40
CA SER A 178 7.26 -30.97 -19.70
C SER A 178 8.65 -30.57 -20.20
N PRO A 179 9.55 -31.52 -20.51
CA PRO A 179 10.96 -31.24 -20.84
C PRO A 179 11.19 -30.50 -22.16
N SER A 180 10.16 -29.92 -22.78
CA SER A 180 10.20 -29.44 -24.15
C SER A 180 9.41 -28.16 -24.33
N SER A 181 9.94 -27.05 -23.81
CA SER A 181 9.77 -25.70 -24.39
C SER A 181 10.51 -24.66 -23.53
N PRO A 182 11.59 -24.01 -24.03
CA PRO A 182 12.43 -23.08 -23.25
C PRO A 182 11.92 -21.63 -23.23
N LEU A 183 10.67 -21.36 -23.65
CA LEU A 183 10.17 -20.00 -23.83
C LEU A 183 8.81 -19.82 -23.17
N ASN A 184 8.80 -19.65 -21.84
CA ASN A 184 7.69 -19.02 -21.14
C ASN A 184 8.27 -17.90 -20.24
N PRO A 185 7.97 -16.61 -20.48
CA PRO A 185 8.78 -15.50 -19.97
C PRO A 185 8.56 -15.12 -18.49
N PHE A 186 7.76 -15.88 -17.73
CA PHE A 186 7.31 -15.49 -16.39
C PHE A 186 7.81 -16.37 -15.24
N CYS A 187 8.62 -17.40 -15.49
CA CYS A 187 9.23 -18.22 -14.44
C CYS A 187 10.63 -18.67 -14.87
N ILE A 188 11.64 -17.85 -14.56
CA ILE A 188 13.02 -18.31 -14.56
C ILE A 188 13.19 -19.07 -13.23
N SER A 189 13.40 -20.39 -13.28
CA SER A 189 13.76 -21.15 -12.08
C SER A 189 15.02 -20.53 -11.45
N PRO A 190 15.09 -20.35 -10.12
CA PRO A 190 16.29 -19.82 -9.45
C PRO A 190 17.54 -20.68 -9.75
N GLU A 191 17.37 -21.94 -10.12
CA GLU A 191 18.45 -22.84 -10.53
C GLU A 191 19.08 -22.45 -11.88
N LEU A 192 18.32 -21.81 -12.78
CA LEU A 192 18.81 -21.30 -14.07
C LEU A 192 19.67 -20.03 -13.93
N LEU A 193 19.56 -19.34 -12.79
CA LEU A 193 20.42 -18.21 -12.43
C LEU A 193 21.70 -18.67 -11.71
N SER A 194 21.88 -19.98 -11.51
CA SER A 194 23.14 -20.49 -10.97
C SER A 194 24.26 -20.27 -11.98
N LEU A 195 25.43 -19.87 -11.46
CA LEU A 195 26.61 -19.60 -12.29
C LEU A 195 27.02 -20.83 -13.14
N GLU A 196 26.72 -22.02 -12.63
CA GLU A 196 27.03 -23.32 -13.22
C GLU A 196 26.06 -23.68 -14.36
N SER A 197 24.77 -23.33 -14.26
CA SER A 197 23.76 -23.57 -15.30
C SER A 197 23.85 -22.59 -16.47
N MET A 198 24.35 -21.38 -16.26
CA MET A 198 24.50 -20.38 -17.32
C MET A 198 25.68 -20.66 -18.27
N GLY A 199 26.52 -21.67 -17.99
CA GLY A 199 27.69 -22.01 -18.80
C GLY A 199 28.75 -20.90 -18.87
N VAL A 200 28.65 -19.88 -18.01
CA VAL A 200 29.57 -18.73 -18.01
C VAL A 200 30.80 -19.10 -17.20
N LYS A 201 31.86 -19.51 -17.90
CA LYS A 201 33.18 -19.78 -17.31
C LYS A 201 33.90 -18.47 -17.02
N LEU A 202 33.55 -17.79 -15.93
CA LEU A 202 34.26 -16.59 -15.48
C LEU A 202 35.66 -17.00 -14.98
N LYS A 203 36.71 -16.36 -15.52
CA LYS A 203 38.05 -16.44 -14.92
C LYS A 203 38.03 -15.68 -13.59
N PRO A 204 38.54 -16.25 -12.49
CA PRO A 204 38.58 -15.53 -11.22
C PRO A 204 39.42 -14.27 -11.38
N ILE A 205 38.80 -13.11 -11.13
CA ILE A 205 39.50 -11.83 -11.08
C ILE A 205 40.33 -11.85 -9.79
N LYS A 206 41.66 -11.85 -9.93
CA LYS A 206 42.57 -11.71 -8.79
C LYS A 206 42.48 -10.28 -8.27
N THR A 207 41.61 -10.02 -7.31
CA THR A 207 41.62 -8.78 -6.54
C THR A 207 42.84 -8.81 -5.62
N ARG A 208 43.83 -7.95 -5.88
CA ARG A 208 44.97 -7.77 -4.99
C ARG A 208 44.47 -7.00 -3.77
N ALA A 209 44.19 -7.69 -2.67
CA ALA A 209 43.91 -7.06 -1.40
C ALA A 209 45.18 -6.34 -0.91
N ASN A 210 45.20 -5.01 -0.98
CA ASN A 210 46.21 -4.21 -0.30
C ASN A 210 45.73 -4.03 1.15
N LEU A 211 46.04 -5.00 2.00
CA LEU A 211 46.04 -4.81 3.45
C LEU A 211 47.21 -3.87 3.78
N LYS A 212 46.93 -2.59 4.01
CA LYS A 212 47.82 -1.74 4.80
C LYS A 212 47.48 -1.98 6.27
N ALA A 213 48.47 -2.50 6.98
CA ALA A 213 48.56 -2.43 8.44
C ALA A 213 48.79 -0.99 8.89
#